data_AF-A0A9E6D383-F1
#
_entry.id   AF-A0A9E6D383-F1
#
_cell.length_a   1.000
_cell.length_b   1.000
_cell.length_c   1.000
_cell.angle_alpha   90.00
_cell.angle_beta   90.00
_cell.angle_gamma   90.00
#
_symmetry.space_group_name_H-M   'P 1'
#
loop_
_entity.id
_entity.type
_entity.pdbx_description
1 polymer ?
#
loop_
_entity_poly.entity_id
_entity_poly.type
_entity_poly.pdbx_seq_one_letter_code
_entity_poly.pdbx_strand_id
1 'polypeptide(L)'
;MKFALLLLIILITSCNTHERNCIDFKTGNFEYEYELKGKTLKATFSRTETLEIDYNGKNIDSINVRWINDCEYVLKTINPKTLAQKKAIHIKILSTKGNTYTFESKIINDPQQRTSRGTVTKIN
;
A
#
# COMPACT_ATOMS: atom_id res chain seq x y z
N MET A 1 27.43 -23.81 35.35
CA MET A 1 26.59 -22.59 35.51
C MET A 1 27.05 -21.39 34.67
N LYS A 2 27.98 -21.53 33.71
CA LYS A 2 28.41 -20.41 32.82
C LYS A 2 27.80 -20.46 31.42
N PHE A 3 27.45 -21.65 30.92
CA PHE A 3 26.84 -21.84 29.59
C PHE A 3 25.37 -21.42 29.49
N ALA A 4 24.62 -21.43 30.60
CA ALA A 4 23.21 -21.02 30.61
C ALA A 4 23.02 -19.51 30.38
N LEU A 5 24.04 -18.69 30.72
CA LEU A 5 23.99 -17.25 30.55
C LEU A 5 24.16 -16.83 29.08
N LEU A 6 24.84 -17.66 28.27
CA LEU A 6 25.11 -17.39 26.85
C LEU A 6 23.87 -17.59 25.97
N LEU A 7 22.97 -18.49 26.36
CA LEU A 7 21.72 -18.77 25.63
C LEU A 7 20.67 -17.64 25.78
N LEU A 8 20.76 -16.84 26.84
CA LEU A 8 19.81 -15.77 27.13
C LEU A 8 20.04 -14.51 26.27
N ILE A 9 21.26 -14.33 25.73
CA ILE A 9 21.63 -13.15 24.94
C ILE A 9 21.13 -13.24 23.48
N ILE A 10 20.82 -14.45 22.99
CA ILE A 10 20.38 -14.66 21.59
C ILE A 10 18.87 -14.40 21.41
N LEU A 11 18.09 -14.28 22.50
CA LEU A 11 16.63 -14.09 22.44
C LEU A 11 16.19 -12.63 22.24
N ILE A 12 17.11 -11.65 22.27
CA ILE A 12 16.76 -10.21 22.21
C ILE A 12 16.96 -9.55 20.83
N THR A 13 17.28 -10.29 19.77
CA THR A 13 17.54 -9.69 18.44
C THR A 13 16.40 -9.84 17.41
N SER A 14 15.24 -10.41 17.75
CA SER A 14 14.11 -10.48 16.80
C SER A 14 13.20 -9.25 16.83
N CYS A 15 13.78 -8.04 16.84
CA CYS A 15 13.01 -6.82 16.62
C CYS A 15 13.30 -6.29 15.20
N ASN A 16 12.68 -6.91 14.18
CA ASN A 16 12.56 -6.25 12.88
C ASN A 16 11.50 -5.16 13.03
N THR A 17 11.85 -4.02 13.62
CA THR A 17 11.02 -2.82 13.50
C THR A 17 11.08 -2.40 12.05
N HIS A 18 10.12 -2.88 11.25
CA HIS A 18 9.97 -2.43 9.88
C HIS A 18 9.80 -0.91 9.92
N GLU A 19 10.72 -0.20 9.27
CA GLU A 19 10.63 1.25 9.11
C GLU A 19 9.26 1.60 8.52
N ARG A 20 8.61 2.65 9.03
CA ARG A 20 7.25 3.02 8.66
C ARG A 20 7.11 4.54 8.57
N ASN A 21 7.86 5.13 7.65
CA ASN A 21 7.88 6.57 7.38
C ASN A 21 6.83 6.93 6.31
N CYS A 22 5.54 6.84 6.67
CA CYS A 22 4.44 6.95 5.71
C CYS A 22 4.20 8.37 5.17
N ILE A 23 4.64 9.39 5.91
CA ILE A 23 4.47 10.81 5.53
C ILE A 23 5.12 11.06 4.16
N ASP A 24 6.28 10.45 3.90
CA ASP A 24 7.02 10.59 2.64
C ASP A 24 6.28 10.02 1.43
N PHE A 25 5.25 9.20 1.66
CA PHE A 25 4.43 8.53 0.64
C PHE A 25 3.02 9.12 0.52
N LYS A 26 2.71 10.21 1.24
CA LYS A 26 1.38 10.85 1.12
C LYS A 26 1.14 11.44 -0.26
N THR A 27 2.19 12.00 -0.87
CA THR A 27 2.13 12.65 -2.19
C THR A 27 3.33 12.27 -3.05
N GLY A 28 3.16 12.33 -4.36
CA GLY A 28 4.21 12.07 -5.33
C GLY A 28 3.72 11.26 -6.53
N ASN A 29 4.68 10.79 -7.31
CA ASN A 29 4.45 9.87 -8.41
C ASN A 29 4.91 8.49 -8.01
N PHE A 30 4.17 7.47 -8.42
CA PHE A 30 4.37 6.11 -7.96
C PHE A 30 4.20 5.12 -9.09
N GLU A 31 4.86 3.98 -8.96
CA GLU A 31 4.71 2.79 -9.80
C GLU A 31 4.26 1.61 -8.92
N TYR A 32 3.36 0.78 -9.43
CA TYR A 32 2.94 -0.46 -8.80
C TYR A 32 2.89 -1.60 -9.81
N GLU A 33 3.14 -2.81 -9.32
CA GLU A 33 3.09 -4.03 -10.11
C GLU A 33 1.80 -4.81 -9.85
N TYR A 34 1.22 -5.36 -10.91
CA TYR A 34 0.07 -6.25 -10.81
C TYR A 34 0.16 -7.38 -11.83
N GLU A 35 -0.39 -8.53 -11.48
CA GLU A 35 -0.43 -9.71 -12.34
C GLU A 35 -1.68 -9.70 -13.22
N LEU A 36 -1.49 -9.84 -14.54
CA LEU A 36 -2.58 -10.04 -15.48
C LEU A 36 -2.23 -11.17 -16.44
N LYS A 37 -3.00 -12.27 -16.38
CA LYS A 37 -2.79 -13.46 -17.21
C LYS A 37 -1.37 -14.05 -17.09
N GLY A 38 -0.82 -14.06 -15.87
CA GLY A 38 0.51 -14.60 -15.57
C GLY A 38 1.68 -13.74 -16.06
N LYS A 39 1.41 -12.47 -16.38
CA LYS A 39 2.43 -11.46 -16.68
C LYS A 39 2.38 -10.36 -15.63
N THR A 40 3.53 -10.04 -15.07
CA THR A 40 3.72 -8.85 -14.24
C THR A 40 3.67 -7.62 -15.14
N LEU A 41 2.70 -6.75 -14.88
CA LEU A 41 2.55 -5.45 -15.53
C LEU A 41 2.84 -4.36 -14.52
N LYS A 42 3.27 -3.20 -15.04
CA LYS A 42 3.52 -1.98 -14.27
C LYS A 42 2.49 -0.94 -14.65
N ALA A 43 1.96 -0.25 -13.64
CA ALA A 43 1.13 0.93 -13.80
C ALA A 43 1.66 2.05 -12.91
N THR A 44 1.27 3.28 -13.21
CA THR A 44 1.74 4.45 -12.47
C THR A 44 0.56 5.27 -11.96
N PHE A 45 0.74 5.98 -10.86
CA PHE A 45 -0.24 6.95 -10.40
C PHE A 45 0.43 8.18 -9.81
N SER A 46 -0.23 9.33 -9.94
CA SER A 46 0.16 10.56 -9.28
C SER A 46 -0.82 10.85 -8.15
N ARG A 47 -0.31 11.10 -6.94
CA ARG A 47 -1.11 11.34 -5.74
C ARG A 47 -0.78 12.70 -5.13
N THR A 48 -1.84 13.46 -4.86
CA THR A 48 -1.86 14.66 -4.02
C THR A 48 -2.55 14.33 -2.69
N GLU A 49 -2.73 15.30 -1.79
CA GLU A 49 -3.35 15.04 -0.48
C GLU A 49 -4.75 14.43 -0.56
N THR A 50 -5.53 14.79 -1.59
CA THR A 50 -6.95 14.40 -1.70
C THR A 50 -7.30 13.68 -3.00
N LEU A 51 -6.38 13.64 -3.98
CA LEU A 51 -6.65 13.12 -5.31
C LEU A 51 -5.50 12.22 -5.79
N GLU A 52 -5.87 11.09 -6.38
CA GLU A 52 -4.99 10.18 -7.10
C GLU A 52 -5.48 10.04 -8.55
N ILE A 53 -4.55 10.12 -9.49
CA ILE A 53 -4.76 9.84 -10.92
C ILE A 53 -3.99 8.57 -11.26
N ASP A 54 -4.70 7.49 -11.53
CA ASP A 54 -4.13 6.18 -11.88
C ASP A 54 -4.05 6.01 -13.41
N TYR A 55 -2.87 5.66 -13.90
CA TYR A 55 -2.54 5.46 -15.31
C TYR A 55 -2.25 3.97 -15.53
N ASN A 56 -3.29 3.23 -15.92
CA ASN A 56 -3.22 1.80 -16.17
C ASN A 56 -3.46 1.51 -17.66
N GLY A 57 -2.36 1.47 -18.43
CA GLY A 57 -2.40 1.27 -19.88
C GLY A 57 -3.09 2.44 -20.59
N LYS A 58 -4.25 2.18 -21.22
CA LYS A 58 -5.07 3.23 -21.85
C LYS A 58 -6.15 3.80 -20.92
N ASN A 59 -6.28 3.25 -19.71
CA ASN A 59 -7.28 3.69 -18.75
C ASN A 59 -6.66 4.74 -17.82
N ILE A 60 -7.39 5.84 -17.63
CA ILE A 60 -7.05 6.88 -16.66
C ILE A 60 -8.25 7.02 -15.74
N ASP A 61 -8.04 6.81 -14.45
CA ASP A 61 -9.07 6.92 -13.42
C ASP A 61 -8.69 8.00 -12.41
N SER A 62 -9.69 8.77 -11.99
CA SER A 62 -9.57 9.76 -10.91
C SER A 62 -10.17 9.21 -9.63
N ILE A 63 -9.41 9.27 -8.54
CA ILE A 63 -9.70 8.59 -7.29
C ILE A 63 -9.56 9.60 -6.15
N ASN A 64 -10.61 9.74 -5.33
CA ASN A 64 -10.53 10.51 -4.10
C ASN A 64 -9.71 9.73 -3.06
N VAL A 65 -8.77 10.44 -2.43
CA VAL A 65 -7.93 9.95 -1.33
C VAL A 65 -8.40 10.60 -0.04
N ARG A 66 -8.69 9.79 0.98
CA ARG A 66 -9.02 10.29 2.32
C ARG A 66 -8.13 9.62 3.36
N TRP A 67 -7.16 10.35 3.87
CA TRP A 67 -6.29 9.89 4.96
C TRP A 67 -7.07 9.75 6.27
N ILE A 68 -6.87 8.62 6.95
CA ILE A 68 -7.37 8.36 8.30
C ILE A 68 -6.29 8.74 9.31
N ASN A 69 -5.03 8.40 9.00
CA ASN A 69 -3.82 8.78 9.72
C ASN A 69 -2.64 8.78 8.72
N ASP A 70 -1.40 8.88 9.19
CA ASP A 70 -0.25 8.96 8.28
C ASP A 70 -0.02 7.71 7.42
N CYS A 71 -0.47 6.54 7.86
CA CYS A 71 -0.21 5.25 7.20
C CYS A 71 -1.47 4.55 6.68
N GLU A 72 -2.65 5.13 6.87
CA GLU A 72 -3.92 4.53 6.49
C GLU A 72 -4.81 5.55 5.77
N TYR A 73 -5.39 5.13 4.65
CA TYR A 73 -6.22 5.97 3.81
C TYR A 73 -7.28 5.16 3.08
N VAL A 74 -8.31 5.84 2.58
CA VAL A 74 -9.39 5.25 1.79
C VAL A 74 -9.36 5.83 0.39
N LEU A 75 -9.46 4.94 -0.59
CA LEU A 75 -9.61 5.26 -2.00
C LEU A 75 -11.06 5.08 -2.44
N LYS A 76 -11.57 6.04 -3.22
CA LYS A 76 -12.89 5.99 -3.83
C LYS A 76 -12.84 6.57 -5.25
N THR A 77 -13.12 5.74 -6.25
CA THR A 77 -13.22 6.20 -7.64
C THR A 77 -14.28 7.28 -7.78
N ILE A 78 -13.93 8.40 -8.42
CA ILE A 78 -14.80 9.58 -8.57
C ILE A 78 -15.95 9.29 -9.54
N ASN A 79 -15.62 8.69 -10.70
CA ASN A 79 -16.58 8.37 -11.76
C ASN A 79 -16.62 6.86 -12.06
N PRO A 80 -17.17 6.03 -11.15
CA PRO A 80 -17.16 4.59 -11.30
C PRO A 80 -18.10 4.12 -12.41
N LYS A 81 -17.58 3.33 -13.36
CA LYS A 81 -18.34 2.75 -14.49
C LYS A 81 -18.96 1.40 -14.13
N THR A 82 -18.45 0.74 -13.10
CA THR A 82 -18.95 -0.58 -12.66
C THR A 82 -19.28 -0.58 -11.16
N LEU A 83 -20.12 -1.53 -10.72
CA LEU A 83 -20.41 -1.72 -9.30
C LEU A 83 -19.16 -2.09 -8.49
N ALA A 84 -18.18 -2.76 -9.10
CA ALA A 84 -16.90 -3.06 -8.46
C ALA A 84 -16.12 -1.78 -8.15
N GLN A 85 -16.02 -0.85 -9.11
CA GLN A 85 -15.35 0.45 -8.92
C GLN A 85 -16.08 1.37 -7.92
N LYS A 86 -17.39 1.16 -7.71
CA LYS A 86 -18.13 1.89 -6.67
C LYS A 86 -17.66 1.52 -5.26
N LYS A 87 -16.97 0.40 -5.04
CA LYS A 87 -16.54 0.01 -3.69
C LYS A 87 -15.34 0.83 -3.24
N ALA A 88 -15.36 1.29 -2.00
CA ALA A 88 -14.22 1.98 -1.40
C ALA A 88 -13.16 0.97 -0.96
N ILE A 89 -11.89 1.32 -1.08
CA ILE A 89 -10.77 0.47 -0.72
C ILE A 89 -9.99 1.14 0.40
N HIS A 90 -9.86 0.46 1.53
CA HIS A 90 -8.99 0.87 2.62
C HIS A 90 -7.58 0.35 2.36
N ILE A 91 -6.59 1.24 2.44
CA ILE A 91 -5.18 0.92 2.28
C ILE A 91 -4.46 1.21 3.59
N LYS A 92 -3.64 0.26 4.02
CA LYS A 92 -2.74 0.37 5.17
C LYS A 92 -1.31 0.10 4.72
N ILE A 93 -0.45 1.11 4.81
CA ILE A 93 1.00 0.96 4.59
C ILE A 93 1.56 0.11 5.73
N LEU A 94 2.19 -1.02 5.42
CA LEU A 94 2.73 -1.95 6.42
C LEU A 94 4.19 -1.64 6.77
N SER A 95 5.00 -1.31 5.77
CA SER A 95 6.41 -0.99 5.91
C SER A 95 6.91 -0.12 4.77
N THR A 96 7.98 0.62 5.02
CA THR A 96 8.72 1.44 4.06
C THR A 96 10.16 0.94 3.97
N LYS A 97 10.79 1.08 2.80
CA LYS A 97 12.21 0.78 2.57
C LYS A 97 12.71 1.64 1.40
N GLY A 98 13.54 2.64 1.69
CA GLY A 98 14.01 3.57 0.67
C GLY A 98 12.82 4.29 0.01
N ASN A 99 12.70 4.20 -1.32
CA ASN A 99 11.60 4.77 -2.08
C ASN A 99 10.40 3.80 -2.26
N THR A 100 10.34 2.69 -1.54
CA THR A 100 9.28 1.68 -1.70
C THR A 100 8.47 1.55 -0.41
N TYR A 101 7.18 1.25 -0.53
CA TYR A 101 6.34 0.80 0.58
C TYR A 101 5.56 -0.45 0.23
N THR A 102 5.31 -1.29 1.24
CA THR A 102 4.35 -2.39 1.14
C THR A 102 3.05 -1.99 1.78
N PHE A 103 1.93 -2.48 1.25
CA PHE A 103 0.62 -2.16 1.79
C PHE A 103 -0.27 -3.39 1.85
N GLU A 104 -1.28 -3.30 2.71
CA GLU A 104 -2.45 -4.16 2.71
C GLU A 104 -3.66 -3.35 2.25
N SER A 105 -4.49 -3.96 1.41
CA SER A 105 -5.73 -3.40 0.89
C SER A 105 -6.92 -4.24 1.31
N LYS A 106 -8.03 -3.59 1.63
CA LYS A 106 -9.30 -4.23 1.98
C LYS A 106 -10.45 -3.47 1.34
N ILE A 107 -11.38 -4.19 0.73
CA ILE A 107 -12.63 -3.59 0.26
C ILE A 107 -13.52 -3.31 1.49
N ILE A 108 -13.96 -2.07 1.64
CA ILE A 108 -14.86 -1.69 2.74
C ILE A 108 -16.20 -2.41 2.56
N ASN A 109 -16.71 -3.01 3.65
CA ASN A 109 -17.92 -3.82 3.69
C ASN A 109 -17.88 -5.09 2.80
N ASP A 110 -16.69 -5.63 2.49
CA ASP A 110 -16.61 -6.99 1.92
C ASP A 110 -17.00 -8.03 2.99
N PRO A 111 -18.08 -8.81 2.81
CA PRO A 111 -18.54 -9.76 3.82
C PRO A 111 -17.51 -10.87 4.09
N GLN A 112 -16.66 -11.18 3.12
CA GLN A 112 -15.58 -12.15 3.25
C GLN A 112 -14.31 -11.55 3.87
N GLN A 113 -14.29 -10.23 4.12
CA GLN A 113 -13.17 -9.49 4.69
C GLN A 113 -11.82 -9.76 4.00
N ARG A 114 -11.83 -9.98 2.68
CA ARG A 114 -10.61 -10.35 1.95
C ARG A 114 -9.64 -9.18 1.94
N THR A 115 -8.38 -9.50 2.14
CA THR A 115 -7.26 -8.56 2.03
C THR A 115 -6.32 -8.99 0.91
N SER A 116 -5.65 -8.01 0.31
CA SER A 116 -4.58 -8.22 -0.67
C SER A 116 -3.39 -7.36 -0.30
N ARG A 117 -2.18 -7.83 -0.62
CA ARG A 117 -0.93 -7.09 -0.38
C ARG A 117 -0.27 -6.73 -1.69
N GLY A 118 0.41 -5.61 -1.68
CA GLY A 118 1.19 -5.14 -2.82
C GLY A 118 2.34 -4.26 -2.39
N THR A 119 3.10 -3.85 -3.40
CA THR A 119 4.28 -3.00 -3.26
C THR A 119 4.13 -1.83 -4.20
N VAL A 120 4.49 -0.64 -3.72
CA VAL A 120 4.50 0.59 -4.49
C VAL A 120 5.88 1.22 -4.37
N THR A 121 6.39 1.69 -5.50
CA THR A 121 7.67 2.39 -5.58
C THR A 121 7.42 3.84 -5.96
N LYS A 122 7.90 4.78 -5.15
CA LYS A 122 7.93 6.21 -5.47
C LYS A 122 8.95 6.44 -6.57
N ILE A 123 8.50 7.12 -7.63
CA ILE A 123 9.29 7.52 -8.79
C ILE A 123 9.47 9.04 -8.76
N ASN A 124 10.63 9.51 -9.23
CA ASN A 124 11.00 10.94 -9.22
C ASN A 124 10.06 11.77 -10.10
#